data_AF-A0AA37WK62-F1
#
_entry.id   AF-A0AA37WK62-F1
#
_cell.length_a   1.000
_cell.length_b   1.000
_cell.length_c   1.000
_cell.angle_alpha   90.00
_cell.angle_beta   90.00
_cell.angle_gamma   90.00
#
_symmetry.space_group_name_H-M   'P 1'
#
loop_
_entity.id
_entity.type
_entity.pdbx_description
1 polymer ?
#
loop_
_entity_poly.entity_id
_entity_poly.type
_entity_poly.pdbx_seq_one_letter_code
_entity_poly.pdbx_strand_id
1 'polypeptide(L)'
;MALSQHQKATLQAMGIDLYASIDKHPFFSKPWVNDLLSLLNISEDDCLIEDIEHAEFNAQTQQLHVPSSLNLEDALLKRQLWASCKNYISPFENV
;
A
#
# COMPACT_ATOMS: atom_id res chain seq x y z
N MET A 1 16.55 -3.91 15.23
CA MET A 1 17.53 -3.37 16.19
C MET A 1 17.37 -1.86 16.23
N ALA A 2 17.02 -1.27 17.38
CA ALA A 2 16.81 0.17 17.50
C ALA A 2 18.15 0.90 17.79
N LEU A 3 18.47 1.93 16.99
CA LEU A 3 19.66 2.77 17.18
C LEU A 3 19.55 3.59 18.48
N SER A 4 20.66 3.66 19.23
CA SER A 4 20.76 4.45 20.46
C SER A 4 20.66 5.95 20.16
N GLN A 5 20.14 6.75 21.11
CA GLN A 5 19.96 8.20 20.94
C GLN A 5 21.25 8.92 20.55
N HIS A 6 22.40 8.46 21.05
CA HIS A 6 23.69 9.07 20.75
C HIS A 6 24.09 8.87 19.28
N GLN A 7 23.87 7.68 18.73
CA GLN A 7 24.14 7.39 17.33
C GLN A 7 23.24 8.21 16.39
N LYS A 8 21.98 8.44 16.79
CA LYS A 8 21.07 9.31 16.05
C LYS A 8 21.54 10.77 16.03
N ALA A 9 21.97 11.30 17.17
CA ALA A 9 22.47 12.67 17.25
C ALA A 9 23.73 12.88 16.40
N THR A 10 24.66 11.91 16.38
CA THR A 10 25.88 12.00 15.57
C THR A 10 25.58 11.98 14.07
N LEU A 11 24.64 11.15 13.63
CA LEU A 11 24.23 11.06 12.22
C LEU A 11 23.52 12.35 11.76
N GLN A 12 22.64 12.93 12.60
CA GLN A 12 22.04 14.24 12.33
C GLN A 12 23.06 15.37 12.29
N ALA A 13 24.06 15.36 13.18
CA ALA A 13 25.15 16.35 13.19
C ALA A 13 26.05 16.26 11.94
N MET A 14 26.10 15.11 11.28
CA MET A 14 26.78 14.92 9.99
C MET A 14 25.91 15.33 8.78
N GLY A 15 24.73 15.89 9.01
CA GLY A 15 23.79 16.30 7.95
C GLY A 15 23.05 15.14 7.30
N ILE A 16 23.07 13.94 7.91
CA ILE A 16 22.29 12.80 7.46
C ILE A 16 20.91 12.93 8.11
N ASP A 17 19.92 13.33 7.31
CA ASP A 17 18.52 13.36 7.73
C ASP A 17 18.05 11.93 8.01
N LEU A 18 18.06 11.55 9.29
CA LEU A 18 17.69 10.21 9.76
C LEU A 18 16.20 9.93 9.75
N TYR A 19 15.41 10.93 9.39
CA TYR A 19 13.97 10.83 9.33
C TYR A 19 13.52 11.49 8.03
N ALA A 20 13.74 10.80 6.91
CA ALA A 20 12.76 10.92 5.84
C ALA A 20 11.46 10.38 6.44
N SER A 21 10.52 11.27 6.74
CA SER A 21 9.12 10.86 6.87
C SER A 21 8.86 9.98 5.67
N ILE A 22 8.54 8.70 5.91
CA ILE A 22 8.04 7.84 4.86
C ILE A 22 6.74 8.53 4.48
N ASP A 23 6.78 9.37 3.44
CA ASP A 23 5.60 10.00 2.87
C ASP A 23 4.68 8.84 2.54
N LYS A 24 3.71 8.61 3.44
CA LYS A 24 2.75 7.54 3.27
C LYS A 24 2.06 7.84 1.96
N HIS A 25 2.24 6.95 1.00
CA HIS A 25 1.69 7.12 -0.33
C HIS A 25 0.22 7.52 -0.21
N PRO A 26 -0.26 8.50 -0.99
CA PRO A 26 -1.62 9.03 -0.86
C PRO A 26 -2.68 7.93 -0.97
N PHE A 27 -2.35 6.78 -1.56
CA PHE A 27 -3.14 5.56 -1.48
C PHE A 27 -3.54 5.18 -0.04
N PHE A 28 -2.58 5.00 0.86
CA PHE A 28 -2.82 4.57 2.25
C PHE A 28 -3.52 5.64 3.10
N SER A 29 -3.57 6.88 2.64
CA SER A 29 -4.35 7.93 3.29
C SER A 29 -5.86 7.82 3.04
N LYS A 30 -6.29 6.95 2.12
CA LYS A 30 -7.70 6.83 1.73
C LYS A 30 -8.47 5.90 2.70
N PRO A 31 -9.66 6.31 3.16
CA PRO A 31 -10.38 5.58 4.21
C PRO A 31 -10.82 4.18 3.77
N TRP A 32 -11.10 4.01 2.47
CA TRP A 32 -11.57 2.74 1.90
C TRP A 32 -10.45 1.72 1.67
N VAL A 33 -9.17 2.10 1.80
CA VAL A 33 -8.07 1.16 1.62
C VAL A 33 -8.08 0.11 2.71
N ASN A 34 -8.32 0.48 3.96
CA ASN A 34 -8.42 -0.49 5.07
C ASN A 34 -9.52 -1.54 4.83
N ASP A 35 -10.68 -1.13 4.31
CA ASP A 35 -11.76 -2.05 3.95
C ASP A 35 -11.34 -2.98 2.80
N LEU A 36 -10.63 -2.46 1.79
CA LEU A 36 -10.12 -3.25 0.68
C LEU A 36 -9.06 -4.28 1.13
N LEU A 37 -8.12 -3.88 1.98
CA LEU A 37 -7.12 -4.77 2.57
C LEU A 37 -7.78 -5.88 3.39
N SER A 38 -8.82 -5.52 4.16
CA SER A 38 -9.61 -6.47 4.94
C SER A 38 -10.37 -7.45 4.04
N LEU A 39 -10.95 -6.97 2.93
CA LEU A 39 -11.64 -7.82 1.95
C LEU A 39 -10.70 -8.81 1.23
N LEU A 40 -9.47 -8.39 0.99
CA LEU A 40 -8.43 -9.20 0.36
C LEU A 40 -7.67 -10.07 1.36
N ASN A 41 -7.88 -9.87 2.66
CA ASN A 41 -7.15 -10.50 3.76
C ASN A 41 -5.62 -10.29 3.63
N ILE A 42 -5.21 -9.07 3.31
CA ILE A 42 -3.81 -8.66 3.16
C ILE A 42 -3.48 -7.47 4.07
N SER A 43 -2.19 -7.22 4.30
CA SER A 43 -1.72 -6.09 5.11
C SER A 43 -1.21 -4.92 4.26
N GLU A 44 -0.94 -3.76 4.87
CA GLU A 44 -0.32 -2.62 4.18
C GLU A 44 1.06 -2.99 3.60
N ASP A 45 1.80 -3.88 4.27
CA ASP A 45 3.12 -4.36 3.82
C ASP A 45 3.04 -5.22 2.54
N ASP A 46 1.86 -5.81 2.25
CA ASP A 46 1.61 -6.60 1.04
C ASP A 46 1.19 -5.71 -0.15
N CYS A 47 1.10 -4.39 0.05
CA CYS A 47 0.80 -3.43 -1.00
C CYS A 47 2.09 -2.88 -1.62
N LEU A 48 2.36 -3.26 -2.85
CA LEU A 48 3.51 -2.81 -3.61
C LEU A 48 3.12 -1.61 -4.48
N ILE A 49 3.81 -0.49 -4.27
CA ILE A 49 3.64 0.69 -5.12
C ILE A 49 4.68 0.62 -6.23
N GLU A 50 4.22 0.45 -7.44
CA GLU A 50 5.07 0.24 -8.61
C GLU A 50 4.66 1.17 -9.76
N ASP A 51 5.57 1.37 -10.71
CA ASP A 51 5.30 2.15 -11.92
C ASP A 51 4.50 1.34 -12.93
N ILE A 52 3.24 1.09 -12.57
CA ILE A 52 2.27 0.35 -13.37
C ILE A 52 1.13 1.28 -13.78
N GLU A 53 0.50 0.99 -14.92
CA GLU A 53 -0.64 1.80 -15.41
C GLU A 53 -1.96 1.45 -14.71
N HIS A 54 -2.06 0.24 -14.16
CA HIS A 54 -3.30 -0.31 -13.61
C HIS A 54 -3.02 -1.05 -12.30
N ALA A 55 -3.92 -0.93 -11.33
CA ALA A 55 -3.82 -1.69 -10.10
C ALA A 55 -4.15 -3.18 -10.35
N GLU A 56 -3.30 -4.06 -9.84
CA GLU A 56 -3.42 -5.51 -10.03
C GLU A 56 -3.24 -6.25 -8.71
N PHE A 57 -4.11 -7.23 -8.44
CA PHE A 57 -3.96 -8.13 -7.30
C PHE A 57 -3.38 -9.47 -7.76
N ASN A 58 -2.21 -9.81 -7.22
CA ASN A 58 -1.58 -11.10 -7.46
C ASN A 58 -1.99 -12.09 -6.38
N ALA A 59 -2.91 -13.01 -6.71
CA ALA A 59 -3.39 -14.02 -5.79
C ALA A 59 -2.35 -15.10 -5.45
N GLN A 60 -1.29 -15.27 -6.24
CA GLN A 60 -0.23 -16.24 -5.94
C GLN A 60 0.69 -15.75 -4.83
N THR A 61 0.97 -14.45 -4.80
CA THR A 61 1.82 -13.81 -3.79
C THR A 61 1.01 -13.11 -2.69
N GLN A 62 -0.32 -13.02 -2.86
CA GLN A 62 -1.23 -12.22 -2.03
C GLN A 62 -0.81 -10.74 -1.94
N GLN A 63 -0.29 -10.19 -3.03
CA GLN A 63 0.21 -8.82 -3.07
C GLN A 63 -0.68 -7.95 -3.95
N LEU A 64 -0.90 -6.72 -3.49
CA LEU A 64 -1.63 -5.71 -4.24
C LEU A 64 -0.65 -4.73 -4.86
N HIS A 65 -0.57 -4.75 -6.19
CA HIS A 65 0.24 -3.84 -6.96
C HIS A 65 -0.58 -2.59 -7.26
N VAL A 66 -0.11 -1.44 -6.80
CA VAL A 66 -0.78 -0.15 -6.90
C VAL A 66 0.08 0.80 -7.74
N PRO A 67 -0.52 1.52 -8.71
CA PRO A 67 0.21 2.51 -9.50
C PRO A 67 0.78 3.63 -8.62
N SER A 68 2.06 3.94 -8.80
CA SER A 68 2.76 5.12 -8.25
C SER A 68 2.08 6.42 -8.70
N SER A 69 1.58 6.43 -9.93
CA SER A 69 0.93 7.56 -10.58
C SER A 69 -0.56 7.60 -10.24
N LEU A 70 -0.89 7.94 -8.99
CA LEU A 70 -2.25 7.99 -8.48
C LEU A 70 -3.05 9.25 -8.91
N ASN A 71 -2.77 9.77 -10.10
CA ASN A 71 -3.51 10.88 -10.73
C ASN A 71 -4.90 10.47 -11.25
N LEU A 72 -5.24 9.19 -11.12
CA LEU A 72 -6.56 8.66 -11.46
C LEU A 72 -7.57 9.05 -10.40
N GLU A 73 -8.73 9.55 -10.84
CA GLU A 73 -9.87 9.83 -9.96
C GLU A 73 -10.17 8.61 -9.07
N ASP A 74 -10.46 8.85 -7.79
CA ASP A 74 -10.78 7.81 -6.79
C ASP A 74 -11.76 6.76 -7.30
N ALA A 75 -12.77 7.19 -8.07
CA ALA A 75 -13.78 6.31 -8.64
C ALA A 75 -13.23 5.34 -9.69
N LEU A 76 -12.27 5.76 -10.50
CA LEU A 76 -11.63 4.91 -11.50
C LEU A 76 -10.71 3.88 -10.84
N LEU A 77 -9.91 4.31 -9.87
CA LEU A 77 -9.02 3.42 -9.13
C LEU A 77 -9.81 2.33 -8.40
N LYS A 78 -10.90 2.69 -7.72
CA LYS A 78 -11.80 1.71 -7.09
C LYS A 78 -12.38 0.72 -8.10
N ARG A 79 -12.77 1.18 -9.29
CA ARG A 79 -13.28 0.29 -10.35
C ARG A 79 -12.22 -0.66 -10.87
N GLN A 80 -10.98 -0.20 -11.07
CA GLN A 80 -9.88 -1.04 -11.51
C GLN A 80 -9.51 -2.09 -10.45
N LEU A 81 -9.35 -1.65 -9.20
CA LEU A 81 -9.11 -2.54 -8.07
C LEU A 81 -10.22 -3.56 -7.92
N TRP A 82 -11.48 -3.14 -7.94
CA TRP A 82 -12.62 -4.05 -7.89
C TRP A 82 -12.62 -5.03 -9.06
N ALA A 83 -12.33 -4.58 -10.28
CA ALA A 83 -12.27 -5.45 -11.46
C ALA A 83 -11.17 -6.53 -11.34
N SER A 84 -10.03 -6.19 -10.72
CA SER A 84 -8.93 -7.13 -10.47
C SER A 84 -9.22 -8.07 -9.29
N CYS A 85 -9.78 -7.52 -8.21
CA CYS A 85 -9.99 -8.23 -6.94
C CYS A 85 -11.27 -9.07 -6.91
N LYS A 86 -12.32 -8.72 -7.68
CA LYS A 86 -13.65 -9.38 -7.63
C LYS A 86 -13.61 -10.90 -7.84
N ASN A 87 -12.60 -11.42 -8.54
CA ASN A 87 -12.46 -12.84 -8.80
C ASN A 87 -11.84 -13.59 -7.59
N TYR A 88 -11.24 -12.85 -6.67
CA TYR A 88 -10.51 -13.36 -5.49
C TYR A 88 -11.19 -13.01 -4.18
N ILE A 89 -11.98 -11.94 -4.16
CA ILE A 89 -12.96 -11.65 -3.12
C ILE A 89 -14.05 -12.71 -3.29
N SER A 90 -13.88 -13.85 -2.62
CA SER A 90 -14.85 -14.93 -2.66
C SER A 90 -16.22 -14.41 -2.24
N PRO A 91 -17.31 -14.84 -2.91
CA PRO A 91 -18.65 -14.59 -2.42
C PRO A 91 -18.73 -15.19 -1.01
N PHE A 92 -19.14 -14.37 -0.04
CA PHE A 92 -19.66 -14.91 1.20
C PHE A 92 -20.80 -15.90 0.88
N GLU A 93 -20.82 -16.99 1.64
CA GLU A 93 -21.89 -18.00 1.80
C GLU A 93 -21.83 -19.25 0.92
N ASN A 94 -21.06 -20.22 1.42
CA ASN A 94 -21.44 -21.62 1.43
C ASN A 94 -21.46 -22.10 2.90
N VAL A 95 -22.44 -21.63 3.69
CA VAL A 95 -22.88 -22.23 4.97
C VAL A 95 -24.37 -21.98 5.14
#